data_AF-A0A971B701-F1
#
_entry.id   AF-A0A971B701-F1
#
_cell.length_a   1.000
_cell.length_b   1.000
_cell.length_c   1.000
_cell.angle_alpha   90.00
_cell.angle_beta   90.00
_cell.angle_gamma   90.00
#
_symmetry.space_group_name_H-M   'P 1'
#
loop_
_entity.id
_entity.type
_entity.pdbx_description
1 polymer ?
#
loop_
_entity_poly.entity_id
_entity_poly.type
_entity_poly.pdbx_seq_one_letter_code
_entity_poly.pdbx_strand_id
1 'polypeptide(L)'
;MNAQPKWKAIANIGDVGVLDYGAIFVLVDTTGQYDPEIEWLDVEDDDGKRRYTVYRFTLDPCTWINGILSDNPFHPDQPAWFSAHLATLARNSDMSVAELVALFCSDDPVKRALAWREVALYQGVNCLDPDPLTQLKLWELKRRYRTKKFRAEGTHV
;
A
#
# COMPACT_ATOMS: atom_id res chain seq x y z
N MET A 1 -5.73 -18.55 21.46
CA MET A 1 -6.69 -18.08 20.44
C MET A 1 -6.14 -16.78 19.90
N ASN A 2 -5.78 -16.71 18.62
CA ASN A 2 -5.37 -15.42 18.03
C ASN A 2 -6.61 -14.53 17.95
N ALA A 3 -6.50 -13.31 18.45
CA ALA A 3 -7.57 -12.34 18.34
C ALA A 3 -7.73 -11.94 16.87
N GLN A 4 -8.97 -11.68 16.45
CA GLN A 4 -9.21 -11.13 15.12
C GLN A 4 -8.61 -9.71 15.06
N PRO A 5 -7.90 -9.33 13.97
CA PRO A 5 -7.29 -8.02 13.86
C PRO A 5 -8.35 -6.92 13.87
N LYS A 6 -7.99 -5.78 14.47
CA LYS A 6 -8.82 -4.58 14.51
C LYS A 6 -8.14 -3.47 13.74
N TRP A 7 -8.40 -3.43 12.44
CA TRP A 7 -7.81 -2.45 11.54
C TRP A 7 -8.36 -1.03 11.74
N LYS A 8 -7.44 -0.05 11.71
CA LYS A 8 -7.72 1.39 11.66
C LYS A 8 -6.94 2.01 10.51
N ALA A 9 -7.61 2.78 9.65
CA ALA A 9 -6.93 3.61 8.67
C ALA A 9 -6.29 4.82 9.35
N ILE A 10 -5.00 5.01 9.11
CA ILE A 10 -4.22 6.12 9.66
C ILE A 10 -3.91 7.19 8.60
N ALA A 11 -3.99 6.84 7.32
CA ALA A 11 -3.83 7.75 6.20
C ALA A 11 -4.61 7.26 4.97
N ASN A 12 -5.01 8.20 4.12
CA ASN A 12 -5.32 7.95 2.70
C ASN A 12 -4.27 8.71 1.88
N ILE A 13 -3.41 7.98 1.17
CA ILE A 13 -2.33 8.54 0.34
C ILE A 13 -2.70 8.56 -1.16
N GLY A 14 -3.96 8.23 -1.48
CA GLY A 14 -4.56 8.39 -2.79
C GLY A 14 -5.37 9.68 -2.92
N ASP A 15 -6.38 9.66 -3.78
CA ASP A 15 -7.25 10.81 -4.03
C ASP A 15 -8.28 11.02 -2.90
N VAL A 16 -8.84 12.24 -2.84
CA VAL A 16 -9.95 12.62 -1.95
C VAL A 16 -11.26 11.93 -2.37
N GLY A 17 -11.47 11.74 -3.68
CA GLY A 17 -12.66 11.11 -4.23
C GLY A 17 -12.59 9.59 -4.29
N VAL A 18 -12.65 8.90 -3.13
CA VAL A 18 -12.44 7.44 -3.00
C VAL A 18 -13.14 6.60 -4.08
N LEU A 19 -14.43 6.84 -4.34
CA LEU A 19 -15.22 6.02 -5.28
C LEU A 19 -15.16 6.52 -6.74
N ASP A 20 -14.59 7.70 -6.95
CA ASP A 20 -14.49 8.34 -8.27
C ASP A 20 -13.09 8.17 -8.88
N TYR A 21 -12.06 8.21 -8.05
CA TYR A 21 -10.65 8.21 -8.47
C TYR A 21 -9.82 7.10 -7.80
N GLY A 22 -10.45 6.27 -6.96
CA GLY A 22 -9.75 5.28 -6.14
C GLY A 22 -9.20 5.86 -4.85
N ALA A 23 -8.56 5.01 -4.05
CA ALA A 23 -7.95 5.39 -2.78
C ALA A 23 -6.86 4.40 -2.38
N ILE A 24 -5.92 4.87 -1.55
CA ILE A 24 -4.86 4.03 -0.99
C ILE A 24 -4.85 4.25 0.52
N PHE A 25 -5.50 3.35 1.25
CA PHE A 25 -5.58 3.43 2.70
C PHE A 25 -4.42 2.70 3.35
N VAL A 26 -3.72 3.39 4.26
CA VAL A 26 -2.71 2.79 5.14
C VAL A 26 -3.43 2.34 6.40
N LEU A 27 -3.40 1.05 6.66
CA LEU A 27 -4.12 0.41 7.76
C LEU A 27 -3.13 -0.14 8.79
N VAL A 28 -3.41 0.08 10.08
CA VAL A 28 -2.67 -0.52 11.19
C VAL A 28 -3.60 -1.37 12.05
N ASP A 29 -3.10 -2.49 12.54
CA ASP A 29 -3.83 -3.29 13.51
C ASP A 29 -3.69 -2.69 14.91
N THR A 30 -4.81 -2.28 15.48
CA THR A 30 -4.85 -1.69 16.82
C THR A 30 -4.59 -2.70 17.95
N THR A 31 -4.53 -4.00 17.65
CA THR A 31 -4.11 -5.01 18.62
C THR A 31 -2.58 -5.19 18.68
N GLY A 32 -1.86 -4.65 17.69
CA GLY A 32 -0.40 -4.77 17.57
C GLY A 32 0.09 -6.17 17.21
N GLN A 33 -0.80 -7.06 16.74
CA GLN A 33 -0.46 -8.44 16.41
C GLN A 33 -0.01 -8.60 14.95
N TYR A 34 -0.46 -7.71 14.07
CA TYR A 34 -0.23 -7.79 12.64
C TYR A 34 0.49 -6.56 12.10
N ASP A 35 1.34 -6.77 11.11
CA ASP A 35 2.02 -5.70 10.41
C ASP A 35 1.02 -4.78 9.68
N PRO A 36 1.37 -3.50 9.50
CA PRO A 36 0.55 -2.58 8.71
C PRO A 36 0.31 -3.10 7.29
N GLU A 37 -0.82 -2.75 6.69
CA GLU A 37 -1.19 -3.16 5.33
C GLU A 37 -1.70 -1.96 4.52
N ILE A 38 -1.64 -2.06 3.19
CA ILE A 38 -2.38 -1.20 2.28
C ILE A 38 -3.71 -1.85 1.91
N GLU A 39 -4.75 -1.03 1.78
CA GLU A 39 -5.92 -1.35 0.97
C GLU A 39 -6.03 -0.33 -0.17
N TRP A 40 -5.78 -0.79 -1.40
CA TRP A 40 -5.79 0.03 -2.61
C TRP A 40 -7.07 -0.25 -3.40
N LEU A 41 -7.96 0.74 -3.47
CA LEU A 41 -9.11 0.72 -4.36
C LEU A 41 -8.70 1.32 -5.71
N ASP A 42 -8.70 0.47 -6.73
CA ASP A 42 -8.54 0.87 -8.11
C ASP A 42 -9.91 0.98 -8.81
N VAL A 43 -10.05 1.98 -9.66
CA VAL A 43 -11.29 2.31 -10.37
C VAL A 43 -10.97 2.45 -11.85
N GLU A 44 -11.38 1.45 -12.62
CA GLU A 44 -11.29 1.49 -14.07
C GLU A 44 -12.63 1.98 -14.64
N ASP A 45 -12.61 2.93 -15.57
CA ASP A 45 -13.79 3.36 -16.33
C ASP A 45 -13.59 3.00 -17.80
N ASP A 46 -14.40 2.09 -18.30
CA ASP A 46 -14.38 1.64 -19.69
C ASP A 46 -15.78 1.88 -20.30
N ASP A 47 -15.88 2.87 -21.19
CA ASP A 47 -17.13 3.31 -21.83
C ASP A 47 -18.29 3.56 -20.85
N GLY A 48 -18.00 4.21 -19.71
CA GLY A 48 -18.98 4.55 -18.69
C GLY A 48 -19.37 3.38 -17.77
N LYS A 49 -18.69 2.23 -17.90
CA LYS A 49 -18.82 1.11 -16.97
C LYS A 49 -17.62 1.12 -16.02
N ARG A 50 -17.89 1.50 -14.77
CA ARG A 50 -16.89 1.43 -13.71
C ARG A 50 -16.69 -0.01 -13.22
N ARG A 51 -15.43 -0.46 -13.19
CA ARG A 51 -14.97 -1.67 -12.49
C ARG A 51 -14.16 -1.26 -11.27
N TYR A 52 -14.40 -1.96 -10.18
CA TYR A 52 -13.74 -1.70 -8.91
C TYR A 52 -12.95 -2.94 -8.49
N THR A 53 -11.68 -2.73 -8.20
CA THR A 53 -10.78 -3.76 -7.70
C THR A 53 -10.16 -3.27 -6.40
N VAL A 54 -10.16 -4.10 -5.36
CA VAL A 54 -9.51 -3.78 -4.09
C VAL A 54 -8.35 -4.73 -3.87
N TYR A 55 -7.14 -4.17 -3.90
CA TYR A 55 -5.89 -4.88 -3.61
C TYR A 55 -5.52 -4.71 -2.13
N ARG A 56 -4.89 -5.73 -1.55
CA ARG A 56 -4.36 -5.71 -0.18
C ARG A 56 -3.02 -6.41 -0.09
N PHE A 57 -2.04 -5.73 0.49
CA PHE A 57 -0.71 -6.29 0.71
C PHE A 57 -0.07 -5.67 1.97
N THR A 58 0.87 -6.40 2.58
CA THR A 58 1.56 -5.98 3.79
C THR A 58 2.60 -4.90 3.51
N LEU A 59 2.85 -4.06 4.51
CA LEU A 59 3.89 -3.04 4.51
C LEU A 59 5.02 -3.50 5.43
N ASP A 60 5.55 -4.69 5.15
CA ASP A 60 6.69 -5.22 5.91
C ASP A 60 7.90 -4.30 5.67
N PRO A 61 8.67 -3.98 6.72
CA PRO A 61 9.86 -3.16 6.57
C PRO A 61 10.92 -3.94 5.79
N CYS A 62 11.49 -3.30 4.75
CA CYS A 62 12.67 -3.82 4.10
C CYS A 62 13.89 -3.64 5.00
N THR A 63 14.93 -4.43 4.77
CA THR A 63 16.26 -4.25 5.37
C THR A 63 17.23 -3.67 4.35
N TRP A 64 18.14 -2.79 4.81
CA TRP A 64 19.25 -2.27 4.01
C TRP A 64 20.58 -2.65 4.66
N ILE A 65 21.23 -3.70 4.15
CA ILE A 65 22.48 -4.24 4.72
C ILE A 65 23.51 -4.37 3.61
N ASN A 66 24.71 -3.81 3.81
CA ASN A 66 25.83 -3.89 2.85
C ASN A 66 25.47 -3.46 1.42
N GLY A 67 24.57 -2.48 1.27
CA GLY A 67 24.13 -1.98 -0.04
C GLY A 67 23.06 -2.83 -0.73
N ILE A 68 22.48 -3.81 -0.03
CA ILE A 68 21.40 -4.67 -0.53
C ILE A 68 20.10 -4.27 0.17
N LEU A 69 19.08 -3.93 -0.63
CA LEU A 69 17.70 -3.79 -0.17
C LEU A 69 17.03 -5.15 -0.27
N SER A 70 16.56 -5.68 0.86
CA SER A 70 15.83 -6.95 0.92
C SER A 70 14.45 -6.74 1.53
N ASP A 71 13.43 -7.33 0.93
CA ASP A 71 12.06 -7.43 1.45
C ASP A 71 11.88 -8.68 2.34
N ASN A 72 12.94 -9.47 2.54
CA ASN A 72 12.90 -10.68 3.36
C ASN A 72 13.82 -10.56 4.58
N PRO A 73 13.27 -10.36 5.79
CA PRO A 73 14.09 -10.19 7.00
C PRO A 73 14.89 -11.43 7.39
N PHE A 74 14.53 -12.61 6.88
CA PHE A 74 15.25 -13.87 7.15
C PHE A 74 16.40 -14.12 6.16
N HIS A 75 16.41 -13.41 5.03
CA HIS A 75 17.43 -13.51 3.98
C HIS A 75 17.86 -12.11 3.52
N PRO A 76 18.44 -11.29 4.41
CA PRO A 76 18.76 -9.89 4.11
C PRO A 76 19.87 -9.72 3.06
N ASP A 77 20.60 -10.78 2.75
CA ASP A 77 21.58 -10.86 1.67
C ASP A 77 20.94 -11.08 0.29
N GLN A 78 19.67 -11.47 0.23
CA GLN A 78 18.95 -11.65 -1.02
C GLN A 78 18.26 -10.35 -1.40
N PRO A 79 18.54 -9.80 -2.60
CA PRO A 79 17.92 -8.57 -3.05
C PRO A 79 16.40 -8.75 -3.21
N ALA A 80 15.64 -7.72 -2.85
CA ALA A 80 14.21 -7.66 -3.14
C ALA A 80 13.98 -7.84 -4.64
N TRP A 81 12.89 -8.49 -5.01
CA TRP A 81 12.60 -8.84 -6.41
C TRP A 81 12.49 -7.61 -7.34
N PHE A 82 12.14 -6.44 -6.80
CA PHE A 82 12.07 -5.17 -7.54
C PHE A 82 13.38 -4.36 -7.50
N SER A 83 14.39 -4.81 -6.75
CA SER A 83 15.56 -3.98 -6.42
C SER A 83 16.40 -3.58 -7.64
N ALA A 84 16.39 -4.40 -8.70
CA ALA A 84 17.02 -4.09 -9.98
C ALA A 84 16.46 -2.81 -10.65
N HIS A 85 15.27 -2.37 -10.25
CA HIS A 85 14.59 -1.19 -10.79
C HIS A 85 14.64 0.02 -9.85
N LEU A 86 15.35 -0.03 -8.71
CA LEU A 86 15.35 1.05 -7.71
C LEU A 86 15.74 2.42 -8.28
N ALA A 87 16.73 2.47 -9.17
CA ALA A 87 17.14 3.73 -9.81
C ALA A 87 16.01 4.31 -10.69
N THR A 88 15.28 3.45 -11.40
CA THR A 88 14.15 3.85 -12.24
C THR A 88 12.96 4.31 -11.39
N LEU A 89 12.65 3.56 -10.33
CA LEU A 89 11.62 3.93 -9.35
C LEU A 89 11.92 5.30 -8.75
N ALA A 90 13.11 5.48 -8.19
CA ALA A 90 13.52 6.73 -7.57
C ALA A 90 13.41 7.91 -8.54
N ARG A 91 13.90 7.75 -9.77
CA ARG A 91 13.80 8.79 -10.81
C ARG A 91 12.37 9.13 -11.18
N ASN A 92 11.49 8.14 -11.33
CA ASN A 92 10.09 8.38 -11.71
C ASN A 92 9.28 9.07 -10.61
N SER A 93 9.76 8.99 -9.37
CA SER A 93 9.12 9.57 -8.19
C SER A 93 9.82 10.83 -7.68
N ASP A 94 10.71 11.43 -8.49
CA ASP A 94 11.51 12.62 -8.13
C ASP A 94 12.28 12.49 -6.81
N MET A 95 12.76 11.28 -6.50
CA MET A 95 13.54 10.94 -5.31
C MET A 95 14.93 10.44 -5.70
N SER A 96 15.88 10.56 -4.77
CA SER A 96 17.13 9.80 -4.84
C SER A 96 16.90 8.33 -4.42
N VAL A 97 17.80 7.43 -4.85
CA VAL A 97 17.76 6.02 -4.42
C VAL A 97 17.87 5.90 -2.89
N ALA A 98 18.68 6.75 -2.26
CA ALA A 98 18.86 6.75 -0.81
C ALA A 98 17.56 7.15 -0.08
N GLU A 99 16.83 8.16 -0.57
CA GLU A 99 15.53 8.54 -0.02
C GLU A 99 14.51 7.42 -0.18
N LEU A 100 14.42 6.81 -1.36
CA LEU A 100 13.50 5.69 -1.58
C LEU A 100 13.81 4.48 -0.69
N VAL A 101 15.08 4.13 -0.53
CA VAL A 101 15.53 3.08 0.41
C VAL A 101 15.14 3.43 1.85
N ALA A 102 15.32 4.69 2.26
CA ALA A 102 14.94 5.14 3.59
C ALA A 102 13.42 5.04 3.82
N LEU A 103 12.59 5.28 2.80
CA LEU A 103 11.15 5.08 2.87
C LEU A 103 10.79 3.61 3.07
N PHE A 104 11.40 2.67 2.32
CA PHE A 104 11.17 1.23 2.50
C PHE A 104 11.55 0.72 3.90
N CYS A 105 12.62 1.28 4.48
CA CYS A 105 13.15 0.87 5.78
C CYS A 105 12.55 1.67 6.96
N SER A 106 11.60 2.57 6.70
CA SER A 106 11.04 3.47 7.72
C SER A 106 10.17 2.73 8.72
N ASP A 107 10.23 3.08 10.00
CA ASP A 107 9.30 2.59 11.03
C ASP A 107 7.87 3.14 10.84
N ASP A 108 7.74 4.30 10.19
CA ASP A 108 6.45 4.90 9.84
C ASP A 108 5.79 4.16 8.66
N PRO A 109 4.64 3.49 8.86
CA PRO A 109 3.95 2.75 7.81
C PRO A 109 3.45 3.65 6.67
N VAL A 110 3.17 4.93 6.90
CA VAL A 110 2.75 5.85 5.83
C VAL A 110 3.90 6.09 4.87
N LYS A 111 5.13 6.22 5.39
CA LYS A 111 6.33 6.35 4.55
C LYS A 111 6.62 5.07 3.77
N ARG A 112 6.48 3.90 4.39
CA ARG A 112 6.60 2.61 3.67
C ARG A 112 5.55 2.48 2.58
N ALA A 113 4.32 2.91 2.86
CA ALA A 113 3.24 2.89 1.89
C ALA A 113 3.54 3.74 0.64
N LEU A 114 4.20 4.89 0.81
CA LEU A 114 4.66 5.70 -0.32
C LEU A 114 5.67 4.93 -1.18
N ALA A 115 6.66 4.26 -0.58
CA ALA A 115 7.64 3.48 -1.34
C ALA A 115 7.00 2.31 -2.11
N TRP A 116 6.12 1.55 -1.45
CA TRP A 116 5.40 0.45 -2.09
C TRP A 116 4.42 0.91 -3.17
N ARG A 117 3.85 2.12 -3.05
CA ARG A 117 3.06 2.74 -4.11
C ARG A 117 3.88 2.91 -5.39
N GLU A 118 5.12 3.37 -5.29
CA GLU A 118 5.98 3.54 -6.46
C GLU A 118 6.28 2.18 -7.14
N VAL A 119 6.48 1.11 -6.36
CA VAL A 119 6.61 -0.26 -6.90
C VAL A 119 5.35 -0.66 -7.65
N ALA A 120 4.17 -0.46 -7.05
CA ALA A 120 2.89 -0.82 -7.64
C ALA A 120 2.63 -0.06 -8.95
N LEU A 121 2.95 1.25 -9.00
CA LEU A 121 2.80 2.08 -10.19
C LEU A 121 3.73 1.64 -11.32
N TYR A 122 4.92 1.14 -11.00
CA TYR A 122 5.90 0.73 -12.01
C TYR A 122 5.73 -0.72 -12.49
N GLN A 123 5.52 -1.66 -11.56
CA GLN A 123 5.44 -3.10 -11.85
C GLN A 123 4.01 -3.59 -12.08
N GLY A 124 3.02 -2.82 -11.64
CA GLY A 124 1.63 -3.25 -11.53
C GLY A 124 1.31 -3.73 -10.10
N VAL A 125 0.19 -3.25 -9.56
CA VAL A 125 -0.28 -3.60 -8.21
C VAL A 125 -0.60 -5.09 -8.06
N ASN A 126 -0.93 -5.77 -9.17
CA ASN A 126 -1.15 -7.22 -9.22
C ASN A 126 0.11 -8.06 -8.89
N CYS A 127 1.31 -7.46 -8.96
CA CYS A 127 2.53 -8.11 -8.48
C CYS A 127 2.62 -8.14 -6.95
N LEU A 128 1.88 -7.27 -6.27
CA LEU A 128 1.84 -7.19 -4.80
C LEU A 128 0.65 -7.96 -4.21
N ASP A 129 -0.45 -8.03 -4.95
CA ASP A 129 -1.63 -8.80 -4.58
C ASP A 129 -2.16 -9.58 -5.80
N PRO A 130 -1.85 -10.89 -5.91
CA PRO A 130 -2.27 -11.71 -7.03
C PRO A 130 -3.74 -12.16 -6.96
N ASP A 131 -4.42 -11.99 -5.83
CA ASP A 131 -5.82 -12.40 -5.62
C ASP A 131 -6.69 -11.25 -5.06
N PRO A 132 -6.83 -10.15 -5.81
CA PRO A 132 -7.56 -8.99 -5.35
C PRO A 132 -9.08 -9.24 -5.34
N LEU A 133 -9.80 -8.44 -4.54
CA LEU A 133 -11.25 -8.44 -4.56
C LEU A 133 -11.74 -7.70 -5.82
N THR A 134 -12.24 -8.45 -6.79
CA THR A 134 -12.76 -7.92 -8.06
C THR A 134 -14.28 -7.92 -8.11
N GLN A 135 -14.85 -7.31 -9.15
CA GLN A 135 -16.29 -7.30 -9.44
C GLN A 135 -17.18 -6.73 -8.31
N LEU A 136 -16.61 -5.86 -7.47
CA LEU A 136 -17.32 -5.24 -6.38
C LEU A 136 -18.38 -4.26 -6.90
N LYS A 137 -19.57 -4.31 -6.32
CA LYS A 137 -20.65 -3.38 -6.63
C LYS A 137 -20.46 -2.09 -5.86
N LEU A 138 -20.89 -0.97 -6.46
CA LEU A 138 -20.79 0.35 -5.83
C LEU A 138 -21.41 0.41 -4.42
N TRP A 139 -22.50 -0.30 -4.17
CA TRP A 139 -23.12 -0.33 -2.83
C TRP A 139 -22.28 -1.09 -1.79
N GLU A 140 -21.52 -2.11 -2.19
CA GLU A 140 -20.60 -2.86 -1.33
C GLU A 140 -19.45 -1.94 -0.88
N LEU A 141 -18.90 -1.17 -1.82
CA LEU A 141 -17.85 -0.19 -1.54
C LEU A 141 -18.35 0.95 -0.65
N LYS A 142 -19.53 1.51 -0.97
CA LYS A 142 -20.18 2.51 -0.11
C LYS A 142 -20.37 2.00 1.31
N ARG A 143 -20.77 0.74 1.47
CA ARG A 143 -20.88 0.10 2.79
C ARG A 143 -19.50 -0.05 3.45
N ARG A 144 -18.49 -0.53 2.72
CA ARG A 144 -17.12 -0.76 3.21
C ARG A 144 -16.47 0.53 3.73
N TYR A 145 -16.46 1.59 2.93
CA TYR A 145 -15.75 2.84 3.24
C TYR A 145 -16.54 3.82 4.13
N ARG A 146 -17.83 3.54 4.43
CA ARG A 146 -18.59 4.28 5.45
C ARG A 146 -18.25 3.87 6.89
N THR A 147 -17.58 2.73 7.07
CA THR A 147 -17.25 2.18 8.39
C THR A 147 -16.25 3.06 9.14
N LYS A 148 -16.21 2.94 10.47
CA LYS A 148 -15.26 3.69 11.31
C LYS A 148 -13.80 3.37 10.97
N LYS A 149 -13.51 2.18 10.42
CA LYS A 149 -12.17 1.76 9.97
C LYS A 149 -11.53 2.80 9.05
N PHE A 150 -12.29 3.41 8.14
CA PHE A 150 -11.76 4.30 7.09
C PHE A 150 -11.98 5.79 7.36
N ARG A 151 -12.52 6.16 8.53
CA ARG A 151 -12.65 7.57 8.90
C ARG A 151 -11.33 8.02 9.51
N ALA A 152 -10.51 8.72 8.74
CA ALA A 152 -9.31 9.36 9.27
C ALA A 152 -9.73 10.33 10.38
N GLU A 153 -9.24 10.09 11.61
CA GLU A 153 -9.41 11.03 12.71
C GLU A 153 -8.42 12.17 12.52
N GLY A 154 -8.84 13.22 11.80
CA GLY A 154 -8.24 14.55 11.96
C GLY A 154 -6.90 14.83 11.27
N THR A 155 -6.64 14.30 10.08
CA THR A 155 -5.52 14.79 9.25
C THR A 155 -6.05 15.71 8.14
N HIS A 156 -6.33 16.96 8.50
CA HIS A 156 -6.18 18.05 7.54
C HIS A 156 -4.67 18.25 7.38
N VAL A 157 -4.12 17.83 6.24
CA VAL A 157 -2.78 18.28 5.81
C VAL A 157 -2.92 19.71 5.31
#